data_AF-A0A7V5JJN7-F1
#
_entry.id   AF-A0A7V5JJN7-F1
#
_cell.length_a   1.000
_cell.length_b   1.000
_cell.length_c   1.000
_cell.angle_alpha   90.00
_cell.angle_beta   90.00
_cell.angle_gamma   90.00
#
_symmetry.space_group_name_H-M   'P 1'
#
loop_
_entity.id
_entity.type
_entity.pdbx_description
1 polymer ?
#
loop_
_entity_poly.entity_id
_entity_poly.type
_entity_poly.pdbx_seq_one_letter_code
_entity_poly.pdbx_strand_id
1 'polypeptide(L)'
;MSRNPEPRAEPVWRQLLHRFIRRADSEHEQVLIRFVVGLLLVGYFWSPYVADIVALPLNLLIMKIGITVFLLFAVAQTIAILLHPEPSPVRRVLAILVD
;
A
#
# COMPACT_ATOMS: atom_id res chain seq x y z
N MET A 1 8.62 -18.17 46.36
CA MET A 1 9.27 -18.44 45.05
C MET A 1 8.30 -18.01 43.95
N SER A 2 8.28 -16.70 43.63
CA SER A 2 7.35 -16.11 42.66
C SER A 2 7.94 -16.27 41.25
N ARG A 3 7.27 -17.00 40.37
CA ARG A 3 7.66 -17.12 38.96
C ARG A 3 7.42 -15.78 38.28
N ASN A 4 8.50 -15.06 37.92
CA ASN A 4 8.41 -13.96 36.97
C ASN A 4 7.86 -14.50 35.64
N PRO A 5 6.79 -13.92 35.07
CA PRO A 5 6.31 -14.33 33.77
C PRO A 5 7.36 -13.93 32.71
N GLU A 6 7.85 -14.92 31.98
CA GLU A 6 8.71 -14.76 30.80
C GLU A 6 8.10 -13.71 29.85
N PRO A 7 8.91 -12.79 29.29
CA PRO A 7 8.43 -11.86 28.28
C PRO A 7 8.02 -12.66 27.04
N ARG A 8 6.71 -12.83 26.84
CA ARG A 8 6.18 -13.43 25.61
C ARG A 8 6.66 -12.57 24.45
N ALA A 9 7.58 -13.12 23.63
CA ALA A 9 8.04 -12.49 22.42
C ALA A 9 6.80 -12.12 21.60
N GLU A 10 6.49 -10.83 21.53
CA GLU A 10 5.34 -10.37 20.77
C GLU A 10 5.55 -10.80 19.32
N PRO A 11 4.54 -11.39 18.68
CA PRO A 11 4.70 -11.86 17.33
C PRO A 11 5.01 -10.65 16.43
N VAL A 12 5.93 -10.85 15.48
CA VAL A 12 6.51 -9.77 14.65
C VAL A 12 5.44 -8.87 14.02
N TRP A 13 4.28 -9.43 13.66
CA TRP A 13 3.14 -8.68 13.12
C TRP A 13 2.55 -7.65 14.11
N ARG A 14 2.53 -7.95 15.42
CA ARG A 14 2.10 -6.99 16.46
C ARG A 14 3.12 -5.89 16.66
N GLN A 15 4.42 -6.22 16.62
CA GLN A 15 5.48 -5.22 16.71
C GLN A 15 5.47 -4.27 15.50
N LEU A 16 5.17 -4.80 14.31
CA LEU A 16 4.97 -4.01 13.09
C LEU A 16 3.72 -3.11 13.23
N LEU A 17 2.57 -3.67 13.62
CA LEU A 17 1.34 -2.89 13.85
C LEU A 17 1.53 -1.77 14.89
N HIS A 18 2.23 -2.06 16.00
CA HIS A 18 2.52 -1.05 17.02
C HIS A 18 3.44 0.07 16.51
N ARG A 19 4.40 -0.23 15.62
CA ARG A 19 5.21 0.80 14.96
C ARG A 19 4.38 1.66 14.00
N PHE A 20 3.41 1.08 13.31
CA PHE A 20 2.48 1.80 12.42
C PHE A 20 1.49 2.70 13.18
N ILE A 21 0.98 2.27 14.33
CA ILE A 21 -0.06 3.01 15.07
C ILE A 21 0.51 4.18 15.89
N ARG A 22 1.76 4.10 16.35
CA ARG A 22 2.32 5.06 17.33
C ARG A 22 3.05 6.25 16.72
N ARG A 23 3.31 6.26 15.40
CA ARG A 23 3.73 7.44 14.63
C ARG A 23 2.72 7.64 13.51
N ALA A 24 1.79 8.58 13.70
CA ALA A 24 1.01 9.13 12.61
C ALA A 24 1.91 10.03 11.76
N ASP A 25 2.90 9.43 11.08
CA ASP A 25 3.57 10.08 9.96
C ASP A 25 2.58 10.00 8.80
N SER A 26 2.02 11.15 8.41
CA SER A 26 1.05 11.27 7.31
C SER A 26 1.48 10.57 6.01
N GLU A 27 2.80 10.36 5.83
CA GLU A 27 3.40 9.63 4.71
C GLU A 27 3.03 8.14 4.71
N HIS A 28 3.03 7.47 5.87
CA HIS A 28 2.65 6.05 5.97
C HIS A 28 1.16 5.86 5.67
N GLU A 29 0.32 6.74 6.21
CA GLU A 29 -1.13 6.71 5.97
C GLU A 29 -1.44 6.96 4.50
N GLN A 30 -0.78 7.94 3.87
CA GLN A 30 -0.96 8.25 2.45
C GLN A 30 -0.55 7.07 1.55
N VAL A 31 0.58 6.41 1.84
CA VAL A 31 1.00 5.22 1.07
C VAL A 31 0.06 4.03 1.29
N LEU A 32 -0.46 3.84 2.51
CA LEU A 32 -1.42 2.78 2.79
C LEU A 32 -2.75 3.02 2.06
N ILE A 33 -3.26 4.25 2.08
CA ILE A 33 -4.46 4.64 1.31
C ILE A 33 -4.23 4.37 -0.17
N ARG A 34 -3.08 4.79 -0.72
CA ARG A 34 -2.73 4.58 -2.13
C ARG A 34 -2.72 3.09 -2.49
N PHE A 35 -2.14 2.26 -1.63
CA PHE A 35 -2.11 0.81 -1.82
C PHE A 35 -3.52 0.19 -1.80
N VAL A 36 -4.36 0.57 -0.83
CA VAL A 36 -5.74 0.08 -0.72
C VAL A 36 -6.58 0.52 -1.94
N VAL A 37 -6.48 1.79 -2.35
CA VAL A 37 -7.17 2.30 -3.54
C VAL A 37 -6.71 1.56 -4.79
N GLY A 38 -5.40 1.36 -4.96
CA GLY A 38 -4.85 0.60 -6.08
C GLY A 38 -5.37 -0.83 -6.15
N LEU A 39 -5.46 -1.52 -5.01
CA LEU A 39 -6.04 -2.86 -4.93
C LEU A 39 -7.52 -2.88 -5.32
N LEU A 40 -8.31 -1.92 -4.82
CA LEU A 40 -9.73 -1.82 -5.16
C LEU A 40 -9.93 -1.56 -6.66
N LEU A 41 -9.14 -0.66 -7.25
CA LEU A 41 -9.20 -0.37 -8.69
C LEU A 41 -8.79 -1.57 -9.54
N VAL A 42 -7.72 -2.27 -9.15
CA VAL A 42 -7.31 -3.53 -9.82
C VAL A 42 -8.42 -4.57 -9.74
N GLY A 43 -8.96 -4.83 -8.54
CA GLY A 43 -10.08 -5.76 -8.37
C GLY A 43 -11.30 -5.38 -9.21
N TYR A 44 -11.61 -4.09 -9.31
CA TYR A 44 -12.72 -3.58 -10.11
C TYR A 44 -12.47 -3.75 -11.62
N PHE A 45 -11.39 -3.20 -12.17
CA PHE A 45 -11.14 -3.21 -13.62
C PHE A 45 -10.74 -4.57 -14.18
N TRP A 46 -10.19 -5.46 -13.35
CA TRP A 46 -9.93 -6.85 -13.73
C TRP A 46 -11.12 -7.78 -13.51
N SER A 47 -12.19 -7.30 -12.87
CA SER A 47 -13.41 -8.10 -12.72
C SER A 47 -14.06 -8.40 -14.07
N PRO A 48 -14.70 -9.57 -14.23
CA PRO A 48 -15.45 -9.89 -15.44
C PRO A 48 -16.61 -8.91 -15.67
N TYR A 49 -17.21 -8.41 -14.58
CA TYR A 49 -18.31 -7.44 -14.63
C TYR A 49 -17.96 -6.18 -15.46
N VAL A 50 -16.77 -5.61 -15.24
CA VAL A 50 -16.36 -4.40 -15.98
C VAL A 50 -16.02 -4.72 -17.43
N ALA A 51 -15.51 -5.93 -17.71
CA ALA A 51 -15.22 -6.36 -19.08
C ALA A 51 -16.49 -6.46 -19.95
N ASP A 52 -17.62 -6.82 -19.34
CA ASP A 52 -18.90 -6.97 -20.04
C ASP A 52 -19.59 -5.61 -20.31
N ILE A 53 -19.31 -4.58 -19.51
CA ILE A 53 -19.98 -3.27 -19.58
C ILE A 53 -19.21 -2.29 -20.48
N VAL A 54 -17.89 -2.41 -20.55
CA VAL A 54 -17.05 -1.47 -21.31
C VAL A 54 -17.02 -1.85 -22.79
N ALA A 55 -17.77 -1.10 -23.60
CA ALA A 55 -17.91 -1.34 -25.04
C ALA A 55 -16.62 -1.13 -25.87
N LEU A 56 -15.62 -0.42 -25.34
CA LEU A 56 -14.37 -0.09 -26.02
C LEU A 56 -13.19 -0.87 -25.42
N PRO A 57 -12.74 -1.97 -26.06
CA PRO A 57 -11.69 -2.84 -25.51
C PRO A 57 -10.35 -2.12 -25.27
N LEU A 58 -10.01 -1.15 -26.12
CA LEU A 58 -8.77 -0.39 -26.02
C LEU A 58 -8.76 0.49 -24.76
N ASN A 59 -9.87 1.14 -24.42
CA ASN A 59 -9.98 1.98 -23.22
C ASN A 59 -9.84 1.13 -21.95
N LEU A 60 -10.47 -0.05 -21.94
CA LEU A 60 -10.34 -0.99 -20.84
C LEU A 60 -8.90 -1.48 -20.67
N LEU A 61 -8.20 -1.78 -21.78
CA LEU A 61 -6.81 -2.19 -21.75
C LEU A 61 -5.89 -1.08 -21.21
N ILE A 62 -6.07 0.16 -21.68
CA ILE A 62 -5.31 1.32 -21.19
C ILE A 62 -5.53 1.50 -19.68
N MET A 63 -6.77 1.44 -19.22
CA MET A 63 -7.08 1.53 -17.79
C MET A 63 -6.41 0.41 -17.00
N LYS A 64 -6.55 -0.85 -17.45
CA LYS A 64 -5.91 -2.01 -16.81
C LYS A 64 -4.39 -1.85 -16.70
N ILE A 65 -3.72 -1.34 -17.73
CA ILE A 65 -2.28 -1.08 -17.69
C ILE A 65 -1.98 0.02 -16.67
N GLY A 66 -2.67 1.16 -16.75
CA GLY A 66 -2.44 2.31 -15.86
C GLY A 66 -2.62 1.97 -14.38
N ILE A 67 -3.75 1.35 -14.02
CA ILE A 67 -4.04 0.96 -12.63
C ILE A 67 -3.09 -0.14 -12.12
N THR A 68 -2.61 -1.03 -12.99
CA THR A 68 -1.60 -2.05 -12.61
C THR A 68 -0.24 -1.39 -12.34
N VAL A 69 0.19 -0.46 -13.20
CA VAL A 69 1.44 0.31 -12.99
C VAL A 69 1.37 1.13 -11.71
N PHE A 70 0.24 1.79 -11.47
CA PHE A 70 -0.02 2.53 -10.23
C PHE A 70 0.10 1.63 -8.99
N LEU A 71 -0.53 0.44 -9.01
CA LEU A 71 -0.43 -0.49 -7.88
C LEU A 71 1.00 -0.98 -7.66
N LEU A 72 1.76 -1.29 -8.73
CA LEU A 72 3.17 -1.65 -8.62
C LEU A 72 3.99 -0.55 -7.94
N PHE A 73 3.72 0.71 -8.27
CA PHE A 73 4.37 1.85 -7.63
C PHE A 73 3.98 1.98 -6.15
N ALA A 74 2.69 1.82 -5.83
CA ALA A 74 2.21 1.84 -4.45
C ALA A 74 2.85 0.72 -3.60
N VAL A 75 3.00 -0.49 -4.17
CA VAL A 75 3.73 -1.60 -3.54
C VAL A 75 5.20 -1.25 -3.34
N ALA A 76 5.88 -0.71 -4.35
CA ALA A 76 7.28 -0.31 -4.26
C ALA A 76 7.50 0.74 -3.16
N GLN A 77 6.61 1.73 -3.05
CA GLN A 77 6.68 2.73 -1.98
C GLN A 77 6.42 2.13 -0.60
N THR A 78 5.44 1.23 -0.49
CA THR A 78 5.15 0.52 0.76
C THR A 78 6.38 -0.27 1.23
N ILE A 79 7.02 -1.01 0.32
CA ILE A 79 8.26 -1.75 0.61
C ILE A 79 9.39 -0.79 1.00
N ALA A 80 9.58 0.32 0.27
CA ALA A 80 10.62 1.29 0.56
C ALA A 80 10.47 1.92 1.95
N ILE A 81 9.24 2.20 2.38
CA ILE A 81 8.92 2.70 3.72
C ILE A 81 9.17 1.62 4.79
N LEU A 82 8.82 0.36 4.52
CA LEU A 82 9.08 -0.75 5.45
C LEU A 82 10.58 -0.98 5.66
N LEU A 83 11.39 -0.84 4.61
CA LEU A 83 12.85 -0.99 4.68
C LEU A 83 13.54 0.23 5.31
N HIS A 84 13.06 1.44 5.02
CA HIS A 84 13.62 2.71 5.51
C HIS A 84 12.52 3.62 6.08
N PRO A 85 12.12 3.42 7.35
CA PRO A 85 10.98 4.12 7.97
C PRO A 85 11.25 5.58 8.36
N GLU A 86 12.44 6.12 8.05
CA GLU A 86 12.74 7.54 8.27
C GLU A 86 12.07 8.39 7.18
N PRO A 87 11.40 9.50 7.52
CA PRO A 87 10.73 10.36 6.54
C PRO A 87 11.74 10.95 5.54
N SER A 88 11.43 10.84 4.25
CA SER A 88 12.32 11.28 3.16
C SER A 88 11.59 12.25 2.23
N PRO A 89 12.02 13.53 2.14
CA PRO A 89 11.43 14.51 1.23
C PRO A 89 11.44 14.05 -0.23
N VAL A 90 12.47 13.31 -0.64
CA VAL A 90 12.62 12.81 -2.02
C VAL A 90 11.55 11.76 -2.34
N ARG A 91 11.25 10.84 -1.41
CA ARG A 91 10.13 9.87 -1.60
C ARG A 91 8.79 10.58 -1.71
N ARG A 92 8.57 11.66 -0.94
CA ARG A 92 7.34 12.45 -1.05
C ARG A 92 7.20 13.13 -2.41
N VAL A 93 8.26 13.72 -2.96
CA VAL A 93 8.20 14.35 -4.29
C VAL A 93 7.93 13.30 -5.39
N LEU A 94 8.58 12.15 -5.32
CA LEU A 94 8.29 11.04 -6.24
C LEU A 94 6.86 10.50 -6.08
N ALA A 95 6.34 10.48 -4.85
CA ALA A 95 4.96 10.10 -4.59
C ALA A 95 3.96 11.08 -5.22
N ILE A 96 4.21 12.38 -5.13
CA ILE A 96 3.35 13.42 -5.72
C ILE A 96 3.38 13.37 -7.25
N LEU A 97 4.52 13.01 -7.86
CA LEU A 97 4.61 12.91 -9.33
C LEU A 97 3.86 11.70 -9.92
N VAL A 98 3.60 10.67 -9.10
CA VAL A 98 2.89 9.48 -9.55
C VAL A 98 1.39 9.53 -9.26
N ASP A 99 0.98 10.30 -8.25
CA ASP A 99 -0.44 10.68 -8.09
C ASP A 99 -0.87 11.66 -9.18
#